data_AF-A0A8T5KW75-F1
#
_entry.id   AF-A0A8T5KW75-F1
#
_cell.length_a   1.000
_cell.length_b   1.000
_cell.length_c   1.000
_cell.angle_alpha   90.00
_cell.angle_beta   90.00
_cell.angle_gamma   90.00
#
_symmetry.space_group_name_H-M   'P 1'
#
loop_
_entity.id
_entity.type
_entity.pdbx_description
1 polymer ?
#
loop_
_entity_poly.entity_id
_entity_poly.type
_entity_poly.pdbx_seq_one_letter_code
_entity_poly.pdbx_strand_id
1 'polypeptide(L)'
;VGYVVCQTGGAGVGGGWGGGGISLFCLEKWSCDDWDVCRNVALNLDTGILVGEDYRDVQKECSEFGWDEEFCGYQTRDCFDANTCNTTYQELSAIQSCYYTEDPSCFDGIKNCHDGGCEFLIDCGGSCEACPTCSDGAQNQGEEGIDCGGSCPNNCVLEIPKTIDVKIFSYILVGAILLSIIVVKLHQILKSRKQRE
;
A
#
# COMPACT_ATOMS: atom_id res chain seq x y z
N VAL A 1 -17.94 -22.52 4.75
CA VAL A 1 -19.22 -22.47 5.51
C VAL A 1 -18.92 -22.97 6.91
N GLY A 2 -18.73 -22.07 7.88
CA GLY A 2 -18.19 -22.33 9.23
C GLY A 2 -19.26 -22.65 10.28
N TYR A 3 -20.16 -23.58 9.96
CA TYR A 3 -21.18 -24.04 10.91
C TYR A 3 -20.80 -25.43 11.41
N VAL A 4 -20.63 -25.56 12.73
CA VAL A 4 -20.34 -26.83 13.41
C VAL A 4 -21.46 -27.18 14.39
N VAL A 5 -21.76 -28.46 14.55
CA VAL A 5 -22.82 -28.93 15.45
C VAL A 5 -22.31 -28.84 16.88
N CYS A 6 -23.05 -28.17 17.77
CA CYS A 6 -22.68 -28.10 19.18
C CYS A 6 -22.64 -29.51 19.79
N GLN A 7 -21.56 -29.86 20.51
CA GLN A 7 -21.56 -31.12 21.27
C GLN A 7 -22.63 -31.05 22.37
N THR A 8 -23.64 -31.91 22.28
CA THR A 8 -24.59 -32.10 23.38
C THR A 8 -23.84 -32.77 24.52
N GLY A 9 -23.35 -31.97 25.46
CA GLY A 9 -22.65 -32.42 26.65
C GLY A 9 -23.46 -33.50 27.38
N GLY A 10 -22.95 -34.73 27.35
CA GLY A 10 -23.38 -35.79 28.23
C GLY A 10 -22.80 -35.56 29.63
N ALA A 11 -23.46 -34.75 30.45
CA ALA A 11 -23.42 -34.81 31.92
C ALA A 11 -24.50 -33.87 32.48
N GLY A 12 -25.55 -34.43 33.09
CA GLY A 12 -26.67 -33.67 33.63
C GLY A 12 -26.30 -32.80 34.84
N VAL A 13 -27.01 -31.69 35.05
CA VAL A 13 -28.19 -31.60 35.94
C VAL A 13 -28.78 -30.18 35.90
N GLY A 14 -30.11 -30.10 35.81
CA GLY A 14 -30.93 -29.11 36.51
C GLY A 14 -31.07 -27.69 35.96
N GLY A 15 -32.21 -27.41 35.33
CA GLY A 15 -32.89 -26.11 35.49
C GLY A 15 -33.41 -25.42 34.23
N GLY A 16 -34.74 -25.47 34.02
CA GLY A 16 -35.58 -24.39 33.48
C GLY A 16 -35.39 -23.94 32.03
N TRP A 17 -36.25 -24.43 31.12
CA TRP A 17 -36.36 -23.94 29.75
C TRP A 17 -37.48 -22.88 29.64
N GLY A 18 -37.11 -21.65 29.32
CA GLY A 18 -37.98 -20.62 28.75
C GLY A 18 -37.61 -20.42 27.27
N GLY A 19 -38.62 -20.31 26.40
CA GLY A 19 -38.51 -20.60 24.97
C GLY A 19 -37.66 -19.66 24.09
N GLY A 20 -37.26 -20.21 22.95
CA GLY A 20 -36.56 -19.53 21.85
C GLY A 20 -35.78 -20.57 21.04
N GLY A 21 -35.95 -20.63 19.72
CA GLY A 21 -35.50 -21.73 18.86
C GLY A 21 -34.04 -22.15 19.07
N ILE A 22 -33.83 -23.46 19.19
CA ILE A 22 -32.52 -24.10 19.30
C ILE A 22 -31.77 -23.88 17.98
N SER A 23 -30.83 -22.94 17.95
CA SER A 23 -29.77 -22.98 16.94
C SER A 23 -28.87 -24.16 17.31
N LEU A 24 -29.05 -25.28 16.61
CA LEU A 24 -28.27 -26.51 16.79
C LEU A 24 -26.81 -26.38 16.31
N PHE A 25 -26.44 -25.19 15.82
CA PHE A 25 -25.20 -24.91 15.14
C PHE A 25 -24.46 -23.80 15.88
N CYS A 26 -23.18 -24.05 16.15
CA CYS A 26 -22.21 -23.05 16.53
C CYS A 26 -21.60 -22.45 15.27
N LEU A 27 -21.56 -21.13 15.20
CA LEU A 27 -20.86 -20.43 14.13
C LEU A 27 -19.42 -20.24 14.58
N GLU A 28 -18.46 -20.85 13.88
CA GLU A 28 -17.05 -20.65 14.20
C GLU A 28 -16.68 -19.17 14.00
N LYS A 29 -16.09 -18.58 15.04
CA LYS A 29 -15.57 -17.23 14.99
C LYS A 29 -14.26 -17.18 15.77
N TRP A 30 -13.19 -16.83 15.07
CA TRP A 30 -11.87 -16.70 15.65
C TRP A 30 -11.54 -15.23 15.86
N SER A 31 -10.94 -14.94 17.00
CA SER A 31 -10.29 -13.68 17.29
C SER A 31 -8.83 -13.98 17.49
N CYS A 32 -7.96 -13.31 16.75
CA CYS A 32 -6.53 -13.53 16.81
C CYS A 32 -5.82 -12.24 17.19
N ASP A 33 -4.68 -12.39 17.84
CA ASP A 33 -3.73 -11.31 18.07
C ASP A 33 -3.02 -10.91 16.77
N ASP A 34 -2.23 -9.85 16.83
CA ASP A 34 -1.38 -9.44 15.72
C ASP A 34 -0.29 -10.50 15.45
N TRP A 35 0.24 -10.48 14.23
CA TRP A 35 1.31 -11.41 13.84
C TRP A 35 2.62 -11.12 14.57
N ASP A 36 3.26 -12.17 15.07
CA ASP A 36 4.61 -12.11 15.61
C ASP A 36 5.62 -11.67 14.54
N VAL A 37 6.82 -11.28 14.99
CA VAL A 37 7.96 -10.99 14.10
C VAL A 37 8.27 -12.20 13.23
N CYS A 38 8.54 -11.94 11.95
CA CYS A 38 8.94 -12.95 10.98
C CYS A 38 10.24 -13.63 11.42
N ARG A 39 10.23 -14.96 11.56
CA ARG A 39 11.40 -15.75 11.93
C ARG A 39 11.83 -16.65 10.78
N ASN A 40 13.14 -16.85 10.64
CA ASN A 40 13.69 -17.71 9.61
C ASN A 40 13.24 -19.18 9.79
N VAL A 41 12.74 -19.80 8.72
CA VAL A 41 12.27 -21.20 8.72
C VAL A 41 13.42 -22.19 8.87
N ALA A 42 14.62 -21.89 8.36
CA ALA A 42 15.80 -22.76 8.50
C ALA A 42 16.26 -22.88 9.96
N LEU A 43 16.03 -21.85 10.79
CA LEU A 43 16.32 -21.85 12.23
C LEU A 43 15.25 -22.59 13.07
N ASN A 44 14.19 -23.09 12.44
CA ASN A 44 13.12 -23.83 13.13
C ASN A 44 13.62 -25.11 13.84
N LEU A 45 14.80 -25.62 13.46
CA LEU A 45 15.47 -26.73 14.15
C LEU A 45 15.70 -26.47 15.65
N ASP A 46 15.85 -25.21 16.05
CA ASP A 46 16.14 -24.85 17.44
C ASP A 46 14.88 -24.62 18.29
N THR A 47 13.75 -24.25 17.67
CA THR A 47 12.52 -23.89 18.39
C THR A 47 11.49 -25.02 18.38
N GLY A 48 11.48 -25.87 17.35
CA GLY A 48 10.51 -26.95 17.20
C GLY A 48 9.05 -26.48 17.12
N ILE A 49 8.82 -25.22 16.75
CA ILE A 49 7.48 -24.61 16.72
C ILE A 49 6.72 -25.07 15.47
N LEU A 50 7.36 -25.04 14.29
CA LEU A 50 6.79 -25.64 13.08
C LEU A 50 7.11 -27.13 13.09
N VAL A 51 6.08 -27.98 13.11
CA VAL A 51 6.25 -29.44 13.15
C VAL A 51 5.49 -30.09 12.01
N GLY A 52 6.12 -31.04 11.33
CA GLY A 52 5.43 -31.93 10.40
C GLY A 52 4.88 -31.26 9.14
N GLU A 53 3.58 -30.99 9.12
CA GLU A 53 2.85 -30.46 7.95
C GLU A 53 3.07 -28.96 7.77
N ASP A 54 2.93 -28.16 8.84
CA ASP A 54 3.09 -26.70 8.78
C ASP A 54 4.47 -26.27 8.24
N TYR A 55 5.53 -26.99 8.65
CA TYR A 55 6.87 -26.73 8.12
C TYR A 55 6.94 -26.92 6.60
N ARG A 56 6.33 -28.01 6.09
CA ARG A 56 6.33 -28.30 4.64
C ARG A 56 5.46 -27.32 3.88
N ASP A 57 4.36 -26.89 4.47
CA ASP A 57 3.43 -25.94 3.84
C ASP A 57 4.08 -24.57 3.71
N VAL A 58 4.72 -24.07 4.77
CA VAL A 58 5.47 -22.80 4.72
C VAL A 58 6.62 -22.88 3.70
N GLN A 59 7.40 -23.96 3.71
CA GLN A 59 8.49 -24.14 2.73
C GLN A 59 7.97 -24.18 1.29
N LYS A 60 6.84 -24.86 1.07
CA LYS A 60 6.19 -24.93 -0.23
C LYS A 60 5.72 -23.55 -0.68
N GLU A 61 5.10 -22.79 0.23
CA GLU A 61 4.61 -21.44 -0.05
C GLU A 61 5.77 -20.49 -0.40
N CYS A 62 6.87 -20.49 0.37
CA CYS A 62 8.08 -19.75 0.03
C CYS A 62 8.61 -20.11 -1.37
N SER A 63 8.63 -21.40 -1.71
CA SER A 63 9.08 -21.88 -3.02
C SER A 63 8.15 -21.43 -4.15
N GLU A 64 6.85 -21.33 -3.90
CA GLU A 64 5.85 -20.80 -4.85
C GLU A 64 6.00 -19.29 -5.06
N PHE A 65 6.36 -18.55 -4.02
CA PHE A 65 6.72 -17.13 -4.12
C PHE A 65 8.11 -16.88 -4.75
N GLY A 66 8.94 -17.92 -4.86
CA GLY A 66 10.28 -17.84 -5.43
C GLY A 66 11.30 -17.24 -4.47
N TRP A 67 11.09 -17.39 -3.16
CA TRP A 67 12.04 -16.95 -2.14
C TRP A 67 13.07 -18.04 -1.85
N ASP A 68 14.34 -17.65 -1.76
CA ASP A 68 15.41 -18.57 -1.34
C ASP A 68 15.22 -18.97 0.13
N GLU A 69 15.76 -20.14 0.51
CA GLU A 69 15.62 -20.69 1.87
C GLU A 69 16.12 -19.73 2.97
N GLU A 70 17.06 -18.85 2.65
CA GLU A 70 17.59 -17.85 3.57
C GLU A 70 16.60 -16.72 3.87
N PHE A 71 15.70 -16.40 2.94
CA PHE A 71 14.66 -15.37 3.11
C PHE A 71 13.29 -15.97 3.42
N CYS A 72 13.18 -17.30 3.46
CA CYS A 72 11.94 -17.97 3.82
C CYS A 72 11.71 -17.86 5.34
N GLY A 73 10.67 -17.12 5.72
CA GLY A 73 10.27 -16.92 7.09
C GLY A 73 8.86 -17.42 7.39
N TYR A 74 8.55 -17.49 8.68
CA TYR A 74 7.20 -17.74 9.19
C TYR A 74 6.83 -16.75 10.30
N GLN A 75 5.54 -16.46 10.39
CA GLN A 75 4.93 -15.74 11.51
C GLN A 75 3.92 -16.64 12.20
N THR A 76 3.78 -16.43 13.50
CA THR A 76 2.78 -17.07 14.35
C THR A 76 1.89 -16.01 14.97
N ARG A 77 0.69 -16.40 15.38
CA ARG A 77 -0.17 -15.59 16.24
C ARG A 77 -1.07 -16.49 17.08
N ASP A 78 -1.46 -15.98 18.24
CA ASP A 78 -2.42 -16.66 19.08
C ASP A 78 -3.84 -16.36 18.61
N CYS A 79 -4.63 -17.41 18.44
CA CYS A 79 -6.03 -17.33 18.03
C CYS A 79 -6.91 -18.03 19.07
N PHE A 80 -8.02 -17.40 19.44
CA PHE A 80 -9.00 -17.99 20.34
C PHE A 80 -10.39 -18.07 19.69
N ASP A 81 -11.11 -19.15 20.03
CA ASP A 81 -12.48 -19.36 19.60
C ASP A 81 -13.43 -18.46 20.40
N ALA A 82 -13.83 -17.36 19.77
CA ALA A 82 -14.68 -16.33 20.36
C ALA A 82 -16.09 -16.84 20.70
N ASN A 83 -16.53 -17.92 20.05
CA ASN A 83 -17.86 -18.51 20.27
C ASN A 83 -17.79 -19.84 21.03
N THR A 84 -16.58 -20.31 21.38
CA THR A 84 -16.34 -21.54 22.16
C THR A 84 -17.08 -22.76 21.57
N CYS A 85 -17.08 -22.85 20.24
CA CYS A 85 -17.54 -24.00 19.48
C CYS A 85 -16.71 -25.27 19.78
N ASN A 86 -15.51 -25.11 20.36
CA ASN A 86 -14.64 -26.19 20.81
C ASN A 86 -14.20 -27.12 19.67
N THR A 87 -13.97 -26.51 18.51
CA THR A 87 -13.47 -27.13 17.29
C THR A 87 -12.14 -26.50 16.88
N THR A 88 -11.34 -27.24 16.11
CA THR A 88 -10.04 -26.79 15.58
C THR A 88 -10.09 -26.56 14.07
N TYR A 89 -11.29 -26.56 13.46
CA TYR A 89 -11.48 -26.63 12.00
C TYR A 89 -10.91 -25.42 11.22
N GLN A 90 -10.60 -24.31 11.90
CA GLN A 90 -10.03 -23.11 11.29
C GLN A 90 -8.75 -22.60 11.98
N GLU A 91 -8.10 -23.46 12.78
CA GLU A 91 -6.85 -23.17 13.48
C GLU A 91 -5.67 -22.87 12.52
N LEU A 92 -5.83 -23.21 11.23
CA LEU A 92 -4.94 -22.94 10.10
C LEU A 92 -4.55 -21.47 9.90
N SER A 93 -5.22 -20.53 10.56
CA SER A 93 -4.88 -19.10 10.46
C SER A 93 -3.88 -18.62 11.50
N ALA A 94 -3.29 -19.51 12.30
CA ALA A 94 -2.30 -19.18 13.33
C ALA A 94 -0.85 -19.10 12.80
N ILE A 95 -0.60 -19.57 11.58
CA ILE A 95 0.72 -19.59 10.94
C ILE A 95 0.59 -19.05 9.53
N GLN A 96 1.57 -18.26 9.09
CA GLN A 96 1.71 -17.84 7.70
C GLN A 96 3.19 -17.73 7.31
N SER A 97 3.49 -17.84 6.01
CA SER A 97 4.82 -17.48 5.50
C SER A 97 5.02 -15.96 5.47
N CYS A 98 6.28 -15.55 5.55
CA CYS A 98 6.70 -14.15 5.47
C CYS A 98 8.09 -14.07 4.85
N TYR A 99 8.44 -12.90 4.31
CA TYR A 99 9.79 -12.63 3.83
C TYR A 99 10.68 -12.26 5.03
N TYR A 100 11.65 -13.12 5.34
CA TYR A 100 12.60 -12.91 6.42
C TYR A 100 13.81 -12.10 5.95
N THR A 101 14.29 -11.22 6.82
CA THR A 101 15.54 -10.46 6.64
C THR A 101 16.36 -10.53 7.93
N GLU A 102 17.68 -10.66 7.81
CA GLU A 102 18.59 -10.70 8.96
C GLU A 102 18.76 -9.33 9.61
N ASP A 103 18.83 -8.28 8.78
CA ASP A 103 19.02 -6.88 9.19
C ASP A 103 17.83 -6.02 8.73
N PRO A 104 16.66 -6.12 9.39
CA PRO A 104 15.49 -5.31 9.06
C PRO A 104 15.74 -3.82 9.30
N SER A 105 15.25 -2.98 8.39
CA SER A 105 15.33 -1.52 8.52
C SER A 105 14.14 -0.82 7.86
N CYS A 106 13.95 0.47 8.15
CA CYS A 106 12.92 1.31 7.54
C CYS A 106 13.18 1.73 6.08
N PHE A 107 14.19 1.17 5.41
CA PHE A 107 14.59 1.57 4.06
C PHE A 107 15.07 0.38 3.21
N ASP A 108 14.63 -0.84 3.54
CA ASP A 108 15.05 -2.06 2.86
C ASP A 108 14.05 -2.54 1.80
N GLY A 109 12.95 -1.82 1.62
CA GLY A 109 11.96 -2.09 0.56
C GLY A 109 11.08 -3.31 0.86
N ILE A 110 11.10 -3.82 2.09
CA ILE A 110 10.26 -4.95 2.52
C ILE A 110 9.48 -4.58 3.77
N LYS A 111 8.22 -5.02 3.85
CA LYS A 111 7.41 -4.80 5.05
C LYS A 111 7.85 -5.74 6.17
N ASN A 112 8.48 -5.21 7.22
CA ASN A 112 9.05 -6.02 8.30
C ASN A 112 8.74 -5.46 9.72
N CYS A 113 9.31 -6.08 10.75
CA CYS A 113 9.24 -5.59 12.13
C CYS A 113 10.65 -5.49 12.73
N HIS A 114 10.96 -4.38 13.39
CA HIS A 114 12.22 -4.11 14.07
C HIS A 114 12.05 -3.00 15.10
N ASP A 115 13.04 -2.80 15.99
CA ASP A 115 13.01 -1.75 17.01
C ASP A 115 11.74 -1.72 17.90
N GLY A 116 11.11 -2.88 18.11
CA GLY A 116 9.91 -3.03 18.94
C GLY A 116 8.60 -2.59 18.27
N GLY A 117 8.60 -2.34 16.96
CA GLY A 117 7.42 -2.02 16.17
C GLY A 117 7.38 -2.79 14.85
N CYS A 118 6.19 -2.85 14.24
CA CYS A 118 5.98 -3.43 12.92
C CYS A 118 5.51 -2.35 11.96
N GLU A 119 6.08 -2.35 10.76
CA GLU A 119 5.69 -1.43 9.71
C GLU A 119 4.24 -1.67 9.29
N PHE A 120 3.54 -0.60 8.90
CA PHE A 120 2.17 -0.70 8.39
C PHE A 120 2.13 -0.88 6.88
N LEU A 121 3.05 -0.22 6.16
CA LEU A 121 3.35 -0.44 4.75
C LEU A 121 4.85 -0.69 4.61
N ILE A 122 5.33 -0.95 3.39
CA ILE A 122 6.78 -1.10 3.14
C ILE A 122 7.51 0.15 3.62
N ASP A 123 8.53 -0.01 4.48
CA ASP A 123 9.45 1.06 4.94
C ASP A 123 8.78 2.18 5.78
N CYS A 124 7.58 1.98 6.34
CA CYS A 124 6.92 3.01 7.17
C CYS A 124 5.93 2.48 8.20
N GLY A 125 5.72 3.27 9.27
CA GLY A 125 4.82 2.98 10.37
C GLY A 125 5.45 2.13 11.48
N GLY A 126 4.73 1.99 12.59
CA GLY A 126 5.23 1.29 13.77
C GLY A 126 6.48 1.93 14.37
N SER A 127 7.63 1.27 14.18
CA SER A 127 8.97 1.73 14.57
C SER A 127 9.58 2.75 13.59
N CYS A 128 9.06 2.82 12.37
CA CYS A 128 9.53 3.71 11.32
C CYS A 128 8.79 5.05 11.27
N GLU A 129 9.22 5.95 10.37
CA GLU A 129 8.49 7.19 10.12
C GLU A 129 7.04 6.91 9.72
N ALA A 130 6.14 7.84 10.05
CA ALA A 130 4.73 7.70 9.71
C ALA A 130 4.56 7.50 8.20
N CYS A 131 3.65 6.61 7.82
CA CYS A 131 3.38 6.37 6.41
C CYS A 131 2.81 7.63 5.73
N PRO A 132 3.22 7.90 4.48
CA PRO A 132 2.77 9.06 3.72
C PRO A 132 1.27 9.00 3.47
N THR A 133 0.63 10.16 3.56
CA THR A 133 -0.81 10.32 3.43
C THR A 133 -1.16 10.99 2.11
N CYS A 134 -1.29 10.20 1.05
CA CYS A 134 -1.55 10.68 -0.31
C CYS A 134 -3.00 11.17 -0.57
N SER A 135 -3.68 11.70 0.44
CA SER A 135 -5.07 12.17 0.36
C SER A 135 -5.50 13.07 1.53
N ASP A 136 -4.58 13.52 2.38
CA ASP A 136 -4.91 14.33 3.57
C ASP A 136 -4.87 15.84 3.30
N GLY A 137 -4.49 16.24 2.08
CA GLY A 137 -4.44 17.63 1.67
C GLY A 137 -3.20 18.38 2.16
N ALA A 138 -2.18 17.68 2.67
CA ALA A 138 -0.95 18.26 3.17
C ALA A 138 0.28 17.65 2.50
N GLN A 139 1.20 18.50 2.01
CA GLN A 139 2.49 18.03 1.50
C GLN A 139 3.39 17.60 2.65
N ASN A 140 3.51 16.28 2.86
CA ASN A 140 4.22 15.71 4.00
C ASN A 140 4.96 14.41 3.61
N GLN A 141 5.67 13.77 4.56
CA GLN A 141 6.27 12.42 4.40
C GLN A 141 6.93 12.08 3.03
N GLY A 142 7.68 13.03 2.46
CA GLY A 142 8.43 12.82 1.21
C GLY A 142 7.64 13.06 -0.09
N GLU A 143 6.44 13.63 -0.02
CA GLU A 143 5.66 14.04 -1.20
C GLU A 143 6.31 15.19 -1.99
N GLU A 144 6.23 15.12 -3.33
CA GLU A 144 6.75 16.17 -4.22
C GLU A 144 5.75 17.33 -4.40
N GLY A 145 4.49 17.10 -4.08
CA GLY A 145 3.40 18.09 -4.04
C GLY A 145 2.27 17.60 -3.13
N ILE A 146 1.22 18.39 -2.92
CA ILE A 146 0.13 18.00 -2.01
C ILE A 146 -0.53 16.71 -2.51
N ASP A 147 -0.47 15.65 -1.71
CA ASP A 147 -1.03 14.32 -1.98
C ASP A 147 -0.47 13.67 -3.28
N CYS A 148 0.74 14.02 -3.71
CA CYS A 148 1.34 13.49 -4.96
C CYS A 148 2.88 13.40 -4.95
N GLY A 149 3.38 12.51 -5.82
CA GLY A 149 4.81 12.28 -6.06
C GLY A 149 5.52 11.59 -4.89
N GLY A 150 6.82 11.35 -5.03
CA GLY A 150 7.62 10.68 -4.01
C GLY A 150 7.12 9.26 -3.73
N SER A 151 6.62 9.05 -2.52
CA SER A 151 6.04 7.79 -2.03
C SER A 151 4.58 7.57 -2.43
N CYS A 152 3.93 8.56 -3.05
CA CYS A 152 2.55 8.46 -3.49
C CYS A 152 2.40 7.81 -4.87
N PRO A 153 1.33 7.02 -5.10
CA PRO A 153 1.09 6.35 -6.38
C PRO A 153 0.76 7.33 -7.52
N ASN A 154 0.29 8.54 -7.17
CA ASN A 154 -0.06 9.57 -8.15
C ASN A 154 1.11 10.51 -8.36
N ASN A 155 1.49 10.73 -9.62
CA ASN A 155 2.55 11.68 -9.95
C ASN A 155 2.02 13.12 -9.92
N CYS A 156 2.83 14.08 -9.50
CA CYS A 156 2.42 15.47 -9.48
C CYS A 156 2.25 16.06 -10.90
N VAL A 157 1.17 16.82 -11.09
CA VAL A 157 0.97 17.58 -12.32
C VAL A 157 1.75 18.88 -12.20
N LEU A 158 2.88 18.96 -12.90
CA LEU A 158 3.59 20.23 -13.03
C LEU A 158 2.72 21.17 -13.88
N GLU A 159 2.19 22.23 -13.28
CA GLU A 159 1.68 23.36 -14.04
C GLU A 159 2.86 24.06 -14.71
N ILE A 160 3.16 23.65 -15.94
CA ILE A 160 4.14 24.35 -16.77
C ILE A 160 3.52 25.73 -17.06
N PRO A 161 4.13 26.85 -16.62
CA PRO A 161 3.61 28.16 -16.94
C PRO A 161 3.55 28.25 -18.47
N LYS A 162 2.37 28.57 -19.00
CA LYS A 162 2.18 28.75 -20.44
C LYS A 162 3.17 29.81 -20.90
N THR A 163 4.28 29.38 -21.48
CA THR A 163 5.30 30.28 -21.99
C THR A 163 4.69 30.99 -23.18
N ILE A 164 4.25 32.23 -22.97
CA ILE A 164 3.84 33.09 -24.07
C ILE A 164 5.06 33.21 -24.98
N ASP A 165 4.99 32.63 -26.17
CA ASP A 165 6.11 32.60 -27.10
C ASP A 165 6.50 34.04 -27.45
N VAL A 166 7.61 34.51 -26.87
CA VAL A 166 8.16 35.86 -27.07
C VAL A 166 8.43 36.17 -28.55
N LYS A 167 8.47 35.15 -29.42
CA LYS A 167 8.52 35.32 -30.87
C LYS A 167 7.28 36.02 -31.43
N ILE A 168 6.12 35.89 -30.79
CA ILE A 168 4.89 36.58 -31.20
C ILE A 168 5.10 38.10 -31.17
N PHE A 169 5.70 38.64 -30.11
CA PHE A 169 6.04 40.05 -30.02
C PHE A 169 7.07 40.47 -31.08
N SER A 170 8.06 39.61 -31.34
CA SER A 170 9.06 39.86 -32.40
C SER A 170 8.41 39.97 -33.79
N TYR A 171 7.47 39.09 -34.13
CA TYR A 171 6.77 39.15 -35.42
C TYR A 171 5.87 40.38 -35.55
N ILE A 172 5.19 40.78 -34.47
CA ILE A 172 4.37 42.00 -34.44
C ILE A 172 5.24 43.25 -34.67
N LEU A 173 6.41 43.34 -34.02
CA LEU A 173 7.34 44.46 -34.16
C LEU A 173 7.87 44.56 -35.61
N VAL A 174 8.34 43.45 -36.17
CA VAL A 174 8.85 43.40 -37.55
C VAL A 174 7.74 43.77 -38.54
N GLY A 175 6.53 43.25 -38.34
CA GLY A 175 5.35 43.58 -39.13
C GLY A 175 5.04 45.09 -39.11
N ALA A 176 5.05 45.73 -37.95
CA ALA A 176 4.81 47.16 -37.80
C ALA A 176 5.88 48.01 -38.53
N ILE A 177 7.15 47.61 -38.44
CA ILE A 177 8.26 48.28 -39.15
C ILE A 177 8.05 48.18 -40.65
N LEU A 178 7.76 47.00 -41.19
CA LEU A 178 7.51 46.81 -42.63
C LEU A 178 6.31 47.64 -43.12
N LEU A 179 5.23 47.68 -42.34
CA LEU A 179 4.04 48.48 -42.64
C LEU A 179 4.36 49.98 -42.67
N SER A 180 5.19 50.46 -41.73
CA SER A 180 5.63 51.86 -41.72
C SER A 180 6.46 52.22 -42.97
N ILE A 181 7.34 51.32 -43.42
CA ILE A 181 8.14 51.51 -44.64
C ILE A 181 7.23 51.57 -45.87
N ILE A 182 6.23 50.69 -45.96
CA ILE A 182 5.24 50.68 -47.04
C ILE A 182 4.46 52.00 -47.08
N VAL A 183 3.99 52.48 -45.92
CA VAL A 183 3.26 53.76 -45.82
C VAL A 183 4.13 54.93 -46.26
N VAL A 184 5.39 55.00 -45.82
CA VAL A 184 6.33 56.06 -46.24
C VAL A 184 6.58 56.00 -47.75
N LYS A 185 6.79 54.82 -48.32
CA LYS A 185 6.99 54.65 -49.76
C LYS A 185 5.75 55.04 -50.57
N LEU A 186 4.56 54.64 -50.13
CA LEU A 186 3.29 55.08 -50.73
C LEU A 186 3.16 56.60 -50.69
N HIS A 187 3.46 57.23 -49.54
CA HIS A 187 3.40 58.67 -49.40
C HIS A 187 4.40 59.39 -50.33
N GLN A 188 5.64 58.89 -50.44
CA GLN A 188 6.65 59.39 -51.37
C GLN A 188 6.20 59.26 -52.85
N ILE A 189 5.59 58.13 -53.22
CA ILE A 189 5.08 57.91 -54.58
C ILE A 189 3.94 58.87 -54.89
N LEU A 190 2.96 59.01 -54.00
CA LEU A 190 1.83 59.94 -54.16
C LEU A 190 2.30 61.39 -54.28
N LYS A 191 3.27 61.80 -53.45
CA LYS A 191 3.90 63.14 -53.54
C LYS A 191 4.60 63.35 -54.88
N SER A 192 5.34 62.35 -55.38
CA SER A 192 6.02 62.44 -56.68
C SER A 192 5.08 62.45 -57.89
N ARG A 193 3.86 61.91 -57.76
CA ARG A 193 2.82 62.00 -58.79
C ARG A 193 2.20 63.41 -58.83
N LYS A 194 1.90 63.98 -57.67
CA LYS A 194 1.39 65.35 -57.55
C LYS A 194 2.35 66.44 -58.04
N GLN A 195 3.67 66.20 -58.00
CA GLN A 195 4.67 67.12 -58.56
C GLN A 195 4.88 66.96 -60.08
N ARG A 196 4.27 65.94 -60.71
CA ARG A 196 4.35 65.66 -62.15
C ARG A 196 3.09 66.11 -62.92
N GLU A 197 2.10 66.64 -62.21
CA GLU A 197 0.89 67.30 -62.72
C GLU A 197 1.07 68.82 -62.60
#